data_AF-A0A9D8BRM4-F1
#
_entry.id   AF-A0A9D8BRM4-F1
#
_cell.length_a   1.000
_cell.length_b   1.000
_cell.length_c   1.000
_cell.angle_alpha   90.00
_cell.angle_beta   90.00
_cell.angle_gamma   90.00
#
_symmetry.space_group_name_H-M   'P 1'
#
loop_
_entity.id
_entity.type
_entity.pdbx_description
1 polymer ?
#
loop_
_entity_poly.entity_id
_entity_poly.type
_entity_poly.pdbx_seq_one_letter_code
_entity_poly.pdbx_strand_id
1 'polypeptide(L)'
;MNCSPFGKNTPGTEWLYSDAGPNWLAECITLAYGRDVNELMFERVFMPLGIGNDDMVWRKNSYRPHEIAGIPRREFGSGISANVDAMARIGYLYLRGGEWNGKQIIPREFVDRVRTTVRDVVGLAERDPELHGNASDHYGLLWWNNADGSLPGVPRDAYWSWGLYDSLIVVIPSLDMVVSRAGKSWKRPVSDDHYAVLRPFLGPLAASEKRTQDASSATKSTVFPGKDWAKASPQSQAVDPAKLRAAVDYLARELKDHGGAGTLFIVRNGCVIWEGLECDRQYQIYSATKSFTSAMLGLLIDDGKVTLSTLARSLDPALAERYPTVTLRHNDIRLRFRRREL
;
A
#
# COMPACT_ATOMS: atom_id res chain seq x y z
N MET A 1 35.32 -19.93 5.40
CA MET A 1 35.13 -18.81 6.35
C MET A 1 35.35 -17.52 5.59
N ASN A 2 34.31 -16.69 5.48
CA ASN A 2 34.42 -15.26 5.17
C ASN A 2 33.14 -14.61 5.69
N CYS A 3 33.19 -14.21 6.96
CA CYS A 3 32.15 -13.42 7.59
C CYS A 3 32.20 -12.02 6.97
N SER A 4 31.07 -11.60 6.41
CA SER A 4 30.81 -10.19 6.14
C SER A 4 31.05 -9.37 7.42
N PRO A 5 31.60 -8.15 7.33
CA PRO A 5 31.87 -7.29 8.50
C PRO A 5 30.60 -6.81 9.22
N PHE A 6 29.41 -7.20 8.76
CA PHE A 6 28.15 -6.95 9.45
C PHE A 6 27.68 -8.24 10.13
N GLY A 7 27.58 -8.18 11.46
CA GLY A 7 27.22 -9.30 12.33
C GLY A 7 25.87 -9.95 12.01
N LYS A 8 25.56 -11.04 12.72
CA LYS A 8 24.22 -11.62 12.76
C LYS A 8 23.27 -10.60 13.40
N ASN A 9 22.60 -9.77 12.60
CA ASN A 9 21.77 -8.68 13.12
C ASN A 9 20.49 -9.23 13.79
N THR A 10 20.28 -8.82 15.04
CA THR A 10 19.14 -9.19 15.89
C THR A 10 17.86 -8.57 15.32
N PRO A 11 16.72 -9.30 15.26
CA PRO A 11 15.44 -8.71 14.87
C PRO A 11 15.09 -7.47 15.70
N GLY A 12 14.57 -6.42 15.05
CA GLY A 12 14.16 -5.19 15.73
C GLY A 12 15.26 -4.15 15.92
N THR A 13 16.49 -4.34 15.40
CA THR A 13 17.61 -3.40 15.63
C THR A 13 18.00 -2.55 14.41
N GLU A 14 17.54 -2.90 13.22
CA GLU A 14 17.77 -2.16 11.97
C GLU A 14 16.49 -2.23 11.13
N TRP A 15 16.22 -1.20 10.32
CA TRP A 15 15.18 -1.26 9.31
C TRP A 15 15.77 -1.70 7.96
N LEU A 16 15.02 -2.54 7.24
CA LEU A 16 15.41 -2.98 5.90
C LEU A 16 14.17 -3.33 5.10
N TYR A 17 14.03 -2.68 3.95
CA TYR A 17 13.04 -3.06 2.96
C TYR A 17 13.29 -4.49 2.43
N SER A 18 12.32 -5.38 2.58
CA SER A 18 12.46 -6.79 2.19
C SER A 18 11.16 -7.44 1.78
N ASP A 19 11.23 -8.38 0.83
CA ASP A 19 10.13 -9.30 0.52
C ASP A 19 10.04 -10.45 1.53
N ALA A 20 11.09 -10.74 2.28
CA ALA A 20 11.10 -11.87 3.21
C ALA A 20 10.08 -11.67 4.33
N GLY A 21 10.03 -10.44 4.88
CA GLY A 21 9.09 -10.01 5.93
C GLY A 21 7.62 -10.31 5.60
N PRO A 22 7.10 -9.73 4.51
CA PRO A 22 5.72 -9.94 4.09
C PRO A 22 5.43 -11.40 3.71
N ASN A 23 6.40 -12.13 3.15
CA ASN A 23 6.19 -13.51 2.73
C ASN A 23 6.05 -14.50 3.90
N TRP A 24 6.77 -14.33 5.01
CA TRP A 24 6.54 -15.15 6.20
C TRP A 24 5.24 -14.72 6.92
N LEU A 25 4.90 -13.42 6.88
CA LEU A 25 3.60 -12.95 7.37
C LEU A 25 2.46 -13.64 6.58
N ALA A 26 2.64 -13.84 5.28
CA ALA A 26 1.71 -14.63 4.45
C ALA A 26 1.51 -16.04 4.97
N GLU A 27 2.61 -16.71 5.33
CA GLU A 27 2.59 -18.08 5.85
C GLU A 27 1.89 -18.13 7.21
N CYS A 28 2.20 -17.18 8.10
CA CYS A 28 1.50 -17.02 9.37
C CYS A 28 -0.01 -16.81 9.19
N ILE A 29 -0.43 -15.94 8.27
CA ILE A 29 -1.84 -15.69 7.96
C ILE A 29 -2.50 -16.95 7.38
N THR A 30 -1.83 -17.63 6.44
CA THR A 30 -2.32 -18.86 5.80
C THR A 30 -2.58 -19.94 6.85
N LEU A 31 -1.61 -20.15 7.75
CA LEU A 31 -1.70 -21.13 8.85
C LEU A 31 -2.76 -20.76 9.89
N ALA A 32 -2.89 -19.48 10.24
CA ALA A 32 -3.87 -19.02 11.22
C ALA A 32 -5.34 -19.14 10.74
N TYR A 33 -5.55 -19.03 9.42
CA TYR A 33 -6.86 -19.26 8.81
C TYR A 33 -7.10 -20.70 8.39
N GLY A 34 -6.05 -21.46 8.06
CA GLY A 34 -6.19 -22.78 7.45
C GLY A 34 -6.82 -22.75 6.06
N ARG A 35 -6.72 -21.62 5.34
CA ARG A 35 -7.36 -21.38 4.03
C ARG A 35 -6.43 -20.60 3.09
N ASP A 36 -6.65 -20.74 1.78
CA ASP A 36 -5.94 -19.92 0.78
C ASP A 36 -6.30 -18.45 0.98
N VAL A 37 -5.28 -17.61 1.19
CA VAL A 37 -5.48 -16.19 1.45
C VAL A 37 -6.01 -15.44 0.24
N ASN A 38 -5.78 -15.92 -0.98
CA ASN A 38 -6.41 -15.32 -2.15
C ASN A 38 -7.93 -15.47 -2.10
N GLU A 39 -8.45 -16.65 -1.75
CA GLU A 39 -9.90 -16.86 -1.62
C GLU A 39 -10.48 -15.97 -0.52
N LEU A 40 -9.81 -15.89 0.63
CA LEU A 40 -10.22 -15.02 1.73
C LEU A 40 -10.24 -13.54 1.34
N MET A 41 -9.23 -13.05 0.61
CA MET A 41 -9.19 -11.66 0.17
C MET A 41 -10.29 -11.35 -0.84
N PHE A 42 -10.58 -12.26 -1.77
CA PHE A 42 -11.70 -12.09 -2.69
C PHE A 42 -13.03 -12.07 -1.95
N GLU A 43 -13.26 -13.03 -1.05
CA GLU A 43 -14.49 -13.15 -0.26
C GLU A 43 -14.72 -11.94 0.64
N ARG A 44 -13.70 -11.52 1.40
CA ARG A 44 -13.85 -10.55 2.49
C ARG A 44 -13.56 -9.11 2.10
N VAL A 45 -12.77 -8.87 1.04
CA VAL A 45 -12.32 -7.53 0.66
C VAL A 45 -12.67 -7.21 -0.79
N PHE A 46 -12.15 -7.94 -1.78
CA PHE A 46 -12.26 -7.52 -3.18
C PHE A 46 -13.70 -7.56 -3.71
N MET A 47 -14.43 -8.65 -3.53
CA MET A 47 -15.82 -8.72 -3.99
C MET A 47 -16.73 -7.71 -3.28
N PRO A 48 -16.66 -7.50 -1.96
CA PRO A 48 -17.37 -6.40 -1.30
C PRO A 48 -17.09 -5.01 -1.88
N LEU A 49 -15.87 -4.78 -2.39
CA LEU A 49 -15.46 -3.54 -3.04
C LEU A 49 -15.90 -3.46 -4.52
N GLY A 50 -16.47 -4.54 -5.07
CA GLY A 50 -16.81 -4.67 -6.48
C GLY A 50 -15.63 -5.00 -7.39
N ILE A 51 -14.53 -5.53 -6.84
CA ILE A 51 -13.32 -5.92 -7.58
C ILE A 51 -13.44 -7.41 -7.95
N GLY A 52 -13.49 -7.71 -9.25
CA GLY A 52 -13.52 -9.06 -9.80
C GLY A 52 -12.18 -9.53 -10.37
N ASN A 53 -12.16 -10.73 -10.97
CA ASN A 53 -10.97 -11.28 -11.62
C ASN A 53 -10.57 -10.52 -12.90
N ASP A 54 -11.53 -9.84 -13.53
CA ASP A 54 -11.27 -8.98 -14.69
C ASP A 54 -10.52 -7.70 -14.28
N ASP A 55 -10.61 -7.31 -13.01
CA ASP A 55 -9.92 -6.15 -12.46
C ASP A 55 -8.58 -6.50 -11.84
N MET A 56 -8.49 -7.68 -11.23
CA MET A 56 -7.34 -8.08 -10.42
C MET A 56 -7.13 -9.59 -10.41
N VAL A 57 -5.87 -10.01 -10.54
CA VAL A 57 -5.47 -11.43 -10.43
C VAL A 57 -4.27 -11.55 -9.51
N TRP A 58 -4.35 -12.49 -8.55
CA TRP A 58 -3.21 -12.89 -7.73
C TRP A 58 -2.65 -14.22 -8.21
N ARG A 59 -1.43 -14.21 -8.75
CA ARG A 59 -0.78 -15.44 -9.19
C ARG A 59 -0.47 -16.39 -8.03
N LYS A 60 -0.30 -17.67 -8.36
CA LYS A 60 0.23 -18.67 -7.42
C LYS A 60 1.69 -18.35 -7.09
N ASN A 61 2.15 -18.77 -5.92
CA ASN A 61 3.53 -18.60 -5.51
C ASN A 61 4.51 -19.30 -6.47
N SER A 62 5.60 -18.60 -6.82
CA SER A 62 6.59 -19.03 -7.81
C SER A 62 8.01 -19.16 -7.24
N TYR A 63 8.29 -18.62 -6.05
CA TYR A 63 9.65 -18.56 -5.50
C TYR A 63 9.87 -19.39 -4.23
N ARG A 64 8.81 -20.01 -3.69
CA ARG A 64 8.83 -20.88 -2.49
C ARG A 64 8.04 -22.17 -2.81
N PRO A 65 7.98 -23.18 -1.93
CA PRO A 65 7.06 -24.30 -2.07
C PRO A 65 5.64 -23.83 -2.37
N HIS A 66 4.94 -24.52 -3.27
CA HIS A 66 3.61 -24.08 -3.71
C HIS A 66 2.57 -24.15 -2.60
N GLU A 67 2.80 -24.94 -1.56
CA GLU A 67 1.86 -25.17 -0.46
C GLU A 67 2.55 -25.09 0.91
N ILE A 68 1.75 -24.82 1.94
CA ILE A 68 2.10 -24.96 3.36
C ILE A 68 0.93 -25.64 4.06
N ALA A 69 1.20 -26.73 4.78
CA ALA A 69 0.15 -27.56 5.39
C ALA A 69 -0.97 -27.99 4.40
N GLY A 70 -0.62 -28.27 3.13
CA GLY A 70 -1.58 -28.63 2.08
C GLY A 70 -2.42 -27.47 1.54
N ILE A 71 -2.12 -26.23 1.92
CA ILE A 71 -2.83 -25.02 1.49
C ILE A 71 -1.94 -24.22 0.54
N PRO A 72 -2.46 -23.68 -0.58
CA PRO A 72 -1.69 -22.85 -1.49
C PRO A 72 -0.98 -21.68 -0.81
N ARG A 73 0.33 -21.52 -1.06
CA ARG A 73 1.09 -20.32 -0.68
C ARG A 73 0.81 -19.18 -1.64
N ARG A 74 0.81 -17.96 -1.10
CA ARG A 74 0.72 -16.71 -1.85
C ARG A 74 1.98 -15.87 -1.64
N GLU A 75 2.29 -15.04 -2.63
CA GLU A 75 3.36 -14.07 -2.54
C GLU A 75 2.80 -12.75 -2.06
N PHE A 76 3.31 -12.25 -0.94
CA PHE A 76 2.81 -11.02 -0.34
C PHE A 76 3.71 -9.83 -0.65
N GLY A 77 4.96 -10.11 -1.06
CA GLY A 77 5.87 -9.09 -1.60
C GLY A 77 5.57 -8.68 -3.05
N SER A 78 4.82 -9.49 -3.82
CA SER A 78 4.52 -9.28 -5.25
C SER A 78 3.38 -10.17 -5.74
N GLY A 79 3.07 -10.18 -7.04
CA GLY A 79 2.26 -11.22 -7.66
C GLY A 79 0.79 -10.86 -7.91
N ILE A 80 0.35 -9.68 -7.46
CA ILE A 80 -0.91 -9.09 -7.92
C ILE A 80 -0.67 -8.35 -9.23
N SER A 81 -1.51 -8.68 -10.23
CA SER A 81 -1.84 -7.80 -11.34
C SER A 81 -3.15 -7.09 -11.01
N ALA A 82 -3.22 -5.77 -11.16
CA ALA A 82 -4.44 -4.99 -10.91
C ALA A 82 -4.59 -3.87 -11.95
N ASN A 83 -5.83 -3.54 -12.29
CA ASN A 83 -6.16 -2.28 -12.97
C ASN A 83 -6.20 -1.11 -11.97
N VAL A 84 -6.20 0.13 -12.47
CA VAL A 84 -6.08 1.29 -11.58
C VAL A 84 -7.41 1.66 -10.88
N ASP A 85 -8.55 1.19 -11.38
CA ASP A 85 -9.82 1.24 -10.64
C ASP A 85 -9.75 0.39 -9.36
N ALA A 86 -9.39 -0.90 -9.48
CA ALA A 86 -9.25 -1.78 -8.32
C ALA A 86 -8.28 -1.22 -7.28
N MET A 87 -7.16 -0.65 -7.74
CA MET A 87 -6.21 0.07 -6.89
C MET A 87 -6.87 1.28 -6.18
N ALA A 88 -7.69 2.07 -6.88
CA ALA A 88 -8.41 3.21 -6.31
C ALA A 88 -9.46 2.78 -5.29
N ARG A 89 -10.21 1.69 -5.54
CA ARG A 89 -11.19 1.13 -4.59
C ARG A 89 -10.52 0.69 -3.29
N ILE A 90 -9.34 0.07 -3.36
CA ILE A 90 -8.55 -0.27 -2.17
C ILE A 90 -8.10 1.01 -1.45
N GLY A 91 -7.55 1.99 -2.16
CA GLY A 91 -7.22 3.28 -1.55
C GLY A 91 -8.43 3.96 -0.89
N TYR A 92 -9.61 3.85 -1.49
CA TYR A 92 -10.85 4.45 -1.00
C TYR A 92 -11.39 3.74 0.24
N LEU A 93 -11.26 2.41 0.32
CA LEU A 93 -11.53 1.66 1.54
C LEU A 93 -10.69 2.18 2.70
N TYR A 94 -9.39 2.39 2.49
CA TYR A 94 -8.50 2.95 3.50
C TYR A 94 -8.84 4.42 3.81
N LEU A 95 -9.18 5.24 2.79
CA LEU A 95 -9.64 6.62 2.98
C LEU A 95 -10.87 6.71 3.89
N ARG A 96 -11.74 5.70 3.85
CA ARG A 96 -12.95 5.59 4.67
C ARG A 96 -12.74 4.90 6.01
N GLY A 97 -11.49 4.64 6.40
CA GLY A 97 -11.19 4.00 7.68
C GLY A 97 -11.62 2.53 7.69
N GLY A 98 -11.57 1.86 6.53
CA GLY A 98 -11.90 0.45 6.38
C GLY A 98 -13.40 0.16 6.27
N GLU A 99 -14.25 1.18 6.21
CA GLU A 99 -15.68 1.05 5.96
C GLU A 99 -15.98 1.07 4.45
N TRP A 100 -16.86 0.19 4.01
CA TRP A 100 -17.41 0.17 2.68
C TRP A 100 -18.93 0.05 2.71
N ASN A 101 -19.63 1.10 2.29
CA ASN A 101 -21.09 1.11 2.14
C ASN A 101 -21.85 0.58 3.39
N GLY A 102 -21.51 1.11 4.57
CA GLY A 102 -22.12 0.71 5.85
C GLY A 102 -21.59 -0.59 6.45
N LYS A 103 -20.63 -1.27 5.80
CA LYS A 103 -19.96 -2.46 6.35
C LYS A 103 -18.52 -2.13 6.71
N GLN A 104 -18.12 -2.41 7.96
CA GLN A 104 -16.71 -2.38 8.34
C GLN A 104 -16.01 -3.61 7.75
N ILE A 105 -15.11 -3.40 6.79
CA ILE A 105 -14.32 -4.45 6.15
C ILE A 105 -12.99 -4.64 6.87
N ILE A 106 -12.24 -3.57 7.11
CA ILE A 106 -10.98 -3.58 7.88
C ILE A 106 -11.21 -2.77 9.15
N PRO A 107 -10.78 -3.18 10.35
CA PRO A 107 -10.98 -2.37 11.56
C PRO A 107 -10.42 -0.96 11.41
N ARG A 108 -11.20 0.05 11.82
CA ARG A 108 -10.77 1.46 11.79
C ARG A 108 -9.46 1.68 12.53
N GLU A 109 -9.30 1.06 13.70
CA GLU A 109 -8.04 1.16 14.48
C GLU A 109 -6.84 0.64 13.69
N PHE A 110 -7.00 -0.43 12.92
CA PHE A 110 -5.93 -0.96 12.08
C PHE A 110 -5.57 0.02 10.97
N VAL A 111 -6.58 0.61 10.31
CA VAL A 111 -6.37 1.65 9.28
C VAL A 111 -5.69 2.89 9.87
N ASP A 112 -6.07 3.33 11.07
CA ASP A 112 -5.42 4.46 11.73
C ASP A 112 -3.94 4.16 12.04
N ARG A 113 -3.62 2.91 12.38
CA ARG A 113 -2.23 2.46 12.59
C ARG A 113 -1.39 2.49 11.33
N VAL A 114 -1.90 2.10 10.15
CA VAL A 114 -1.10 2.12 8.91
C VAL A 114 -0.67 3.53 8.48
N ARG A 115 -1.39 4.56 8.96
CA ARG A 115 -1.12 5.97 8.65
C ARG A 115 0.04 6.56 9.45
N THR A 116 0.59 5.79 10.38
CA THR A 116 1.66 6.20 11.28
C THR A 116 2.69 5.09 11.39
N THR A 117 3.91 5.43 11.78
CA THR A 117 4.95 4.43 12.00
C THR A 117 4.85 3.85 13.41
N VAL A 118 5.01 2.53 13.52
CA VAL A 118 5.01 1.86 14.83
C VAL A 118 6.17 2.38 15.67
N ARG A 119 5.90 2.81 16.91
CA ARG A 119 6.87 3.45 17.80
C ARG A 119 8.20 2.70 17.95
N ASP A 120 8.17 1.37 17.97
CA ASP A 120 9.36 0.52 18.13
C ASP A 120 10.25 0.50 16.87
N VAL A 121 9.73 0.98 15.73
CA VAL A 121 10.40 1.04 14.44
C VAL A 121 11.04 2.41 14.19
N VAL A 122 10.41 3.47 14.72
CA VAL A 122 10.86 4.88 14.55
C VAL A 122 12.31 5.04 15.01
N GLY A 123 13.14 5.67 14.16
CA GLY A 123 14.54 5.94 14.44
C GLY A 123 15.47 4.73 14.36
N LEU A 124 15.00 3.55 13.95
CA LEU A 124 15.89 2.44 13.66
C LEU A 124 16.84 2.79 12.51
N ALA A 125 18.08 2.33 12.62
CA ALA A 125 19.09 2.56 11.59
C ALA A 125 18.68 1.90 10.27
N GLU A 126 18.67 2.70 9.21
CA GLU A 126 18.35 2.26 7.85
C GLU A 126 19.51 1.51 7.23
N ARG A 127 19.24 0.31 6.72
CA ARG A 127 20.28 -0.53 6.14
C ARG A 127 20.79 0.01 4.79
N ASP A 128 19.86 0.52 3.99
CA ASP A 128 20.11 1.03 2.64
C ASP A 128 19.52 2.46 2.52
N PRO A 129 20.05 3.46 3.26
CA PRO A 129 19.45 4.79 3.35
C PRO A 129 19.48 5.55 2.00
N GLU A 130 20.43 5.22 1.12
CA GLU A 130 20.45 5.76 -0.25
C GLU A 130 19.26 5.30 -1.09
N LEU A 131 18.68 4.14 -0.77
CA LEU A 131 17.55 3.56 -1.50
C LEU A 131 16.21 3.87 -0.86
N HIS A 132 16.16 4.16 0.45
CA HIS A 132 14.90 4.28 1.20
C HIS A 132 14.84 5.50 2.15
N GLY A 133 15.85 6.38 2.15
CA GLY A 133 15.89 7.55 3.02
C GLY A 133 15.92 7.17 4.50
N ASN A 134 15.04 7.77 5.30
CA ASN A 134 14.77 7.44 6.71
C ASN A 134 13.47 6.65 6.87
N ALA A 135 13.26 5.60 6.06
CA ALA A 135 12.00 4.86 5.98
C ALA A 135 11.42 4.38 7.32
N SER A 136 12.27 4.10 8.30
CA SER A 136 11.92 3.73 9.66
C SER A 136 11.07 4.76 10.38
N ASP A 137 11.06 6.01 9.94
CA ASP A 137 10.23 7.08 10.50
C ASP A 137 8.86 7.19 9.82
N HIS A 138 8.69 6.65 8.61
CA HIS A 138 7.51 6.88 7.78
C HIS A 138 7.05 5.65 6.98
N TYR A 139 7.26 4.46 7.54
CA TYR A 139 6.72 3.20 7.04
C TYR A 139 6.07 2.40 8.18
N GLY A 140 4.79 2.07 8.03
CA GLY A 140 4.02 1.39 9.06
C GLY A 140 3.08 0.35 8.50
N LEU A 141 3.23 -0.91 8.95
CA LEU A 141 2.35 -2.02 8.62
C LEU A 141 2.18 -2.16 7.10
N LEU A 142 3.30 -2.17 6.36
CA LEU A 142 3.34 -2.30 4.91
C LEU A 142 2.75 -1.13 4.09
N TRP A 143 2.69 0.06 4.70
CA TRP A 143 2.33 1.32 4.03
C TRP A 143 3.41 2.38 4.28
N TRP A 144 3.74 3.15 3.25
CA TRP A 144 4.47 4.41 3.42
C TRP A 144 3.53 5.49 3.93
N ASN A 145 4.00 6.43 4.73
CA ASN A 145 3.20 7.55 5.24
C ASN A 145 3.98 8.87 5.19
N ASN A 146 3.31 10.01 5.37
CA ASN A 146 3.93 11.34 5.43
C ASN A 146 3.85 11.97 6.83
N ALA A 147 3.66 11.17 7.88
CA ALA A 147 3.40 11.72 9.22
C ALA A 147 4.55 12.59 9.74
N ASP A 148 5.78 12.24 9.38
CA ASP A 148 7.00 12.98 9.69
C ASP A 148 7.20 14.23 8.80
N GLY A 149 6.59 14.26 7.62
CA GLY A 149 6.73 15.30 6.61
C GLY A 149 7.86 15.08 5.61
N SER A 150 8.35 13.85 5.45
CA SER A 150 9.42 13.48 4.52
C SER A 150 9.13 13.84 3.06
N LEU A 151 7.85 13.91 2.66
CA LEU A 151 7.42 14.45 1.38
C LEU A 151 6.87 15.88 1.56
N PRO A 152 7.70 16.93 1.36
CA PRO A 152 7.31 18.31 1.61
C PRO A 152 6.23 18.78 0.62
N GLY A 153 5.31 19.61 1.12
CA GLY A 153 4.20 20.15 0.33
C GLY A 153 3.02 19.19 0.12
N VAL A 154 3.13 17.95 0.59
CA VAL A 154 2.03 16.98 0.66
C VAL A 154 1.50 16.93 2.10
N PRO A 155 0.18 16.80 2.34
CA PRO A 155 -0.36 16.74 3.69
C PRO A 155 0.30 15.64 4.53
N ARG A 156 0.49 15.91 5.84
CA ARG A 156 1.09 14.96 6.78
C ARG A 156 0.25 13.72 7.00
N ASP A 157 -1.04 13.82 6.70
CA ASP A 157 -1.99 12.74 6.89
C ASP A 157 -2.10 11.83 5.66
N ALA A 158 -1.31 12.11 4.61
CA ALA A 158 -1.18 11.31 3.40
C ALA A 158 -0.34 10.04 3.66
N TYR A 159 -0.70 8.97 2.95
CA TYR A 159 -0.02 7.68 3.02
C TYR A 159 -0.22 6.94 1.70
N TRP A 160 0.70 6.04 1.37
CA TRP A 160 0.70 5.39 0.07
C TRP A 160 1.29 3.99 0.06
N SER A 161 0.82 3.23 -0.93
CA SER A 161 1.42 2.00 -1.39
C SER A 161 2.32 2.31 -2.57
N TRP A 162 3.53 1.73 -2.61
CA TRP A 162 4.49 1.96 -3.68
C TRP A 162 5.12 0.65 -4.18
N GLY A 163 4.85 0.34 -5.44
CA GLY A 163 5.40 -0.78 -6.18
C GLY A 163 6.55 -0.40 -7.11
N LEU A 164 7.28 -1.41 -7.57
CA LEU A 164 8.17 -1.29 -8.73
C LEU A 164 7.40 -0.68 -9.90
N TYR A 165 8.11 0.07 -10.73
CA TYR A 165 7.54 0.87 -11.81
C TYR A 165 6.67 2.04 -11.37
N ASP A 166 6.84 2.47 -10.12
CA ASP A 166 6.08 3.54 -9.50
C ASP A 166 4.57 3.32 -9.59
N SER A 167 4.15 2.07 -9.41
CA SER A 167 2.74 1.75 -9.20
C SER A 167 2.33 2.26 -7.82
N LEU A 168 1.39 3.21 -7.77
CA LEU A 168 1.05 3.95 -6.56
C LEU A 168 -0.43 3.81 -6.23
N ILE A 169 -0.72 3.71 -4.94
CA ILE A 169 -2.02 4.05 -4.35
C ILE A 169 -1.73 5.11 -3.31
N VAL A 170 -2.14 6.34 -3.53
CA VAL A 170 -1.95 7.45 -2.59
C VAL A 170 -3.30 7.82 -2.01
N VAL A 171 -3.37 7.93 -0.69
CA VAL A 171 -4.55 8.33 0.06
C VAL A 171 -4.25 9.62 0.80
N ILE A 172 -5.08 10.64 0.63
CA ILE A 172 -4.93 11.95 1.28
C ILE A 172 -6.25 12.31 1.98
N PRO A 173 -6.42 11.95 3.26
CA PRO A 173 -7.70 12.10 3.97
C PRO A 173 -8.17 13.54 4.14
N SER A 174 -7.27 14.47 4.46
CA SER A 174 -7.54 15.90 4.51
C SER A 174 -8.09 16.45 3.20
N LEU A 175 -7.74 15.81 2.08
CA LEU A 175 -8.23 16.12 0.76
C LEU A 175 -9.31 15.15 0.27
N ASP A 176 -9.81 14.24 1.09
CA ASP A 176 -10.81 13.25 0.67
C ASP A 176 -10.50 12.63 -0.73
N MET A 177 -9.22 12.31 -0.96
CA MET A 177 -8.66 12.04 -2.29
C MET A 177 -7.92 10.70 -2.29
N VAL A 178 -8.12 9.94 -3.37
CA VAL A 178 -7.33 8.77 -3.72
C VAL A 178 -6.76 8.96 -5.11
N VAL A 179 -5.48 8.63 -5.28
CA VAL A 179 -4.77 8.67 -6.55
C VAL A 179 -4.17 7.29 -6.78
N SER A 180 -4.56 6.60 -7.84
CA SER A 180 -3.91 5.37 -8.26
C SER A 180 -3.24 5.55 -9.61
N ARG A 181 -2.05 4.98 -9.75
CA ARG A 181 -1.40 4.83 -11.05
C ARG A 181 -0.61 3.55 -11.16
N ALA A 182 -0.49 3.03 -12.37
CA ALA A 182 0.39 1.92 -12.71
C ALA A 182 1.24 2.26 -13.94
N GLY A 183 2.14 1.38 -14.38
CA GLY A 183 2.88 1.56 -15.63
C GLY A 183 4.40 1.40 -15.49
N LYS A 184 5.17 2.45 -15.80
CA LYS A 184 6.64 2.49 -15.76
C LYS A 184 7.18 3.54 -14.81
N SER A 185 8.39 3.32 -14.31
CA SER A 185 9.03 4.27 -13.40
C SER A 185 9.35 5.59 -14.07
N TRP A 186 9.25 6.67 -13.31
CA TRP A 186 9.88 7.92 -13.68
C TRP A 186 11.41 7.77 -13.70
N LYS A 187 12.09 8.59 -14.50
CA LYS A 187 13.54 8.67 -14.47
C LYS A 187 13.98 9.34 -13.16
N ARG A 188 14.94 8.72 -12.47
CA ARG A 188 15.50 9.23 -11.21
C ARG A 188 16.99 9.57 -11.40
N PRO A 189 17.40 10.83 -11.21
CA PRO A 189 18.82 11.15 -11.00
C PRO A 189 19.34 10.42 -9.76
N VAL A 190 20.57 9.93 -9.80
CA VAL A 190 21.19 9.17 -8.68
C VAL A 190 21.36 10.03 -7.43
N SER A 191 21.43 11.36 -7.58
CA SER A 191 21.63 12.32 -6.49
C SER A 191 20.34 12.74 -5.76
N ASP A 192 19.17 12.35 -6.27
CA ASP A 192 17.91 12.86 -5.75
C ASP A 192 17.46 12.10 -4.50
N ASP A 193 16.86 12.83 -3.56
CA ASP A 193 16.10 12.23 -2.46
C ASP A 193 15.08 11.22 -2.99
N HIS A 194 14.91 10.09 -2.29
CA HIS A 194 14.10 8.96 -2.75
C HIS A 194 12.67 9.39 -3.15
N TYR A 195 12.10 10.35 -2.41
CA TYR A 195 10.75 10.85 -2.62
C TYR A 195 10.66 12.05 -3.56
N ALA A 196 11.78 12.64 -3.97
CA ALA A 196 11.80 13.81 -4.85
C ALA A 196 11.08 13.56 -6.18
N VAL A 197 11.16 12.33 -6.69
CA VAL A 197 10.48 11.91 -7.93
C VAL A 197 8.96 12.04 -7.87
N LEU A 198 8.37 11.95 -6.67
CA LEU A 198 6.91 12.05 -6.50
C LEU A 198 6.44 13.51 -6.42
N ARG A 199 7.31 14.45 -6.06
CA ARG A 199 6.94 15.85 -5.77
C ARG A 199 6.30 16.57 -6.96
N PRO A 200 6.81 16.48 -8.20
CA PRO A 200 6.19 17.16 -9.34
C PRO A 200 4.79 16.62 -9.68
N PHE A 201 4.50 15.38 -9.29
CA PHE A 201 3.21 14.75 -9.47
C PHE A 201 2.24 15.03 -8.31
N LEU A 202 2.65 14.73 -7.07
CA LEU A 202 1.80 14.85 -5.88
C LEU A 202 1.68 16.28 -5.36
N GLY A 203 2.69 17.14 -5.56
CA GLY A 203 2.67 18.52 -5.10
C GLY A 203 1.51 19.34 -5.67
N PRO A 204 1.29 19.36 -7.00
CA PRO A 204 0.13 20.03 -7.57
C PRO A 204 -1.21 19.45 -7.06
N LEU A 205 -1.33 18.12 -6.92
CA LEU A 205 -2.54 17.50 -6.38
C LEU A 205 -2.80 17.91 -4.92
N ALA A 206 -1.76 17.91 -4.09
CA ALA A 206 -1.82 18.37 -2.71
C ALA A 206 -2.23 19.85 -2.59
N ALA A 207 -1.78 20.69 -3.52
CA ALA A 207 -2.10 22.11 -3.57
C ALA A 207 -3.37 22.43 -4.39
N SER A 208 -4.17 21.42 -4.75
CA SER A 208 -5.30 21.60 -5.66
C SER A 208 -6.60 22.00 -4.98
N GLU A 209 -6.70 21.91 -3.66
CA GLU A 209 -7.93 22.30 -2.96
C GLU A 209 -8.16 23.81 -3.02
N LYS A 210 -9.31 24.21 -3.58
CA LYS A 210 -9.78 25.60 -3.50
C LYS A 210 -10.51 25.79 -2.18
N ARG A 211 -9.95 26.59 -1.28
CA ARG A 211 -10.69 27.10 -0.11
C ARG A 211 -11.83 27.97 -0.61
N THR A 212 -13.07 27.49 -0.55
CA THR A 212 -14.25 28.34 -0.64
C THR A 212 -14.49 28.95 0.75
N GLN A 213 -14.72 30.27 0.80
CA GLN A 213 -14.98 30.99 2.06
C GLN A 213 -16.30 30.59 2.73
N ASP A 214 -17.15 29.79 2.06
CA ASP A 214 -18.48 29.38 2.52
C ASP A 214 -18.61 27.88 2.87
N ALA A 215 -17.50 27.15 3.07
CA ALA A 215 -17.55 25.74 3.48
C ALA A 215 -17.95 25.56 4.96
N SER A 216 -19.14 26.06 5.32
CA SER A 216 -19.85 25.69 6.54
C SER A 216 -20.31 24.24 6.43
N SER A 217 -19.78 23.37 7.30
CA SER A 217 -20.33 22.11 7.87
C SER A 217 -21.33 21.26 7.08
N ALA A 218 -21.37 21.34 5.75
CA ALA A 218 -22.17 20.43 4.93
C ALA A 218 -21.62 19.02 5.21
N THR A 219 -22.47 18.19 5.81
CA THR A 219 -22.21 16.76 5.99
C THR A 219 -21.86 16.23 4.61
N LYS A 220 -20.58 15.96 4.36
CA LYS A 220 -20.14 15.35 3.11
C LYS A 220 -20.82 13.99 3.04
N SER A 221 -21.91 13.91 2.27
CA SER A 221 -22.56 12.63 1.97
C SER A 221 -21.50 11.76 1.33
N THR A 222 -21.09 10.72 2.04
CA THR A 222 -20.05 9.82 1.56
C THR A 222 -20.65 8.97 0.43
N VAL A 223 -20.16 9.16 -0.78
CA VAL A 223 -20.56 8.37 -1.95
C VAL A 223 -19.66 7.14 -2.04
N PHE A 224 -20.23 5.93 -2.05
CA PHE A 224 -19.49 4.72 -2.39
C PHE A 224 -19.80 4.34 -3.84
N PRO A 225 -18.80 3.88 -4.63
CA PRO A 225 -19.09 3.41 -5.97
C PRO A 225 -19.93 2.13 -5.93
N GLY A 226 -20.83 1.99 -6.90
CA GLY A 226 -21.50 0.73 -7.16
C GLY A 226 -20.64 -0.14 -8.07
N LYS A 227 -21.25 -0.65 -9.15
CA LYS A 227 -20.49 -1.23 -10.26
C LYS A 227 -19.53 -0.19 -10.84
N ASP A 228 -20.05 1.01 -11.13
CA ASP A 228 -19.28 2.12 -11.68
C ASP A 228 -19.17 3.27 -10.67
N TRP A 229 -18.11 4.06 -10.78
CA TRP A 229 -17.97 5.29 -10.02
C TRP A 229 -18.86 6.40 -10.57
N ALA A 230 -19.39 7.22 -9.67
CA ALA A 230 -19.91 8.53 -10.06
C ALA A 230 -18.75 9.38 -10.62
N LYS A 231 -18.97 10.03 -11.76
CA LYS A 231 -17.98 10.93 -12.39
C LYS A 231 -18.37 12.38 -12.12
N ALA A 232 -17.39 13.23 -11.87
CA ALA A 232 -17.60 14.65 -11.60
C ALA A 232 -16.48 15.50 -12.20
N SER A 233 -16.77 16.76 -12.52
CA SER A 233 -15.70 17.68 -12.91
C SER A 233 -14.83 18.05 -11.70
N PRO A 234 -13.52 18.28 -11.87
CA PRO A 234 -12.64 18.72 -10.78
C PRO A 234 -13.19 19.95 -10.03
N GLN A 235 -13.69 20.94 -10.78
CA GLN A 235 -14.26 22.18 -10.26
C GLN A 235 -15.45 21.91 -9.32
N SER A 236 -16.35 21.01 -9.70
CA SER A 236 -17.51 20.64 -8.87
C SER A 236 -17.10 19.99 -7.54
N GLN A 237 -15.88 19.47 -7.46
CA GLN A 237 -15.32 18.82 -6.27
C GLN A 237 -14.31 19.71 -5.53
N ALA A 238 -14.35 21.02 -5.78
CA ALA A 238 -13.44 22.03 -5.21
C ALA A 238 -11.95 21.79 -5.52
N VAL A 239 -11.65 21.18 -6.66
CA VAL A 239 -10.29 20.96 -7.16
C VAL A 239 -9.95 22.00 -8.23
N ASP A 240 -8.81 22.65 -8.08
CA ASP A 240 -8.23 23.55 -9.07
C ASP A 240 -7.84 22.77 -10.34
N PRO A 241 -8.50 23.05 -11.48
CA PRO A 241 -8.23 22.33 -12.73
C PRO A 241 -6.81 22.54 -13.24
N ALA A 242 -6.20 23.71 -12.99
CA ALA A 242 -4.85 24.00 -13.45
C ALA A 242 -3.82 23.16 -12.66
N LYS A 243 -4.06 22.96 -11.36
CA LYS A 243 -3.21 22.12 -10.51
C LYS A 243 -3.35 20.64 -10.84
N LEU A 244 -4.58 20.16 -11.05
CA LEU A 244 -4.82 18.80 -11.54
C LEU A 244 -4.15 18.59 -12.90
N ARG A 245 -4.34 19.53 -13.83
CA ARG A 245 -3.73 19.47 -15.16
C ARG A 245 -2.21 19.43 -15.09
N ALA A 246 -1.58 20.22 -14.20
CA ALA A 246 -0.13 20.18 -14.02
C ALA A 246 0.40 18.78 -13.62
N ALA A 247 -0.30 18.06 -12.74
CA ALA A 247 0.07 16.69 -12.36
C ALA A 247 -0.14 15.69 -13.52
N VAL A 248 -1.27 15.82 -14.23
CA VAL A 248 -1.60 15.00 -15.40
C VAL A 248 -0.58 15.20 -16.53
N ASP A 249 -0.26 16.46 -16.86
CA ASP A 249 0.66 16.81 -17.94
C ASP A 249 2.09 16.39 -17.60
N TYR A 250 2.46 16.42 -16.32
CA TYR A 250 3.73 15.84 -15.86
C TYR A 250 3.81 14.34 -16.18
N LEU A 251 2.79 13.55 -15.83
CA LEU A 251 2.74 12.13 -16.21
C LEU A 251 2.78 11.93 -17.72
N ALA A 252 1.95 12.68 -18.46
CA ALA A 252 1.86 12.57 -19.90
C ALA A 252 3.19 12.87 -20.59
N ARG A 253 3.99 13.82 -20.06
CA ARG A 253 5.31 14.18 -20.60
C ARG A 253 6.38 13.16 -20.22
N GLU A 254 6.51 12.86 -18.93
CA GLU A 254 7.64 12.05 -18.43
C GLU A 254 7.49 10.56 -18.76
N LEU A 255 6.27 10.08 -18.97
CA LEU A 255 5.95 8.67 -19.20
C LEU A 255 5.18 8.45 -20.52
N LYS A 256 5.33 9.35 -21.50
CA LYS A 256 4.61 9.33 -22.79
C LYS A 256 4.67 7.98 -23.52
N ASP A 257 5.81 7.30 -23.47
CA ASP A 257 6.05 6.02 -24.18
C ASP A 257 5.55 4.81 -23.37
N HIS A 258 4.94 5.06 -22.21
CA HIS A 258 4.60 4.05 -21.19
C HIS A 258 3.19 4.27 -20.60
N GLY A 259 2.27 4.81 -21.39
CA GLY A 259 0.87 5.05 -21.02
C GLY A 259 0.62 6.42 -20.39
N GLY A 260 1.63 7.07 -19.81
CA GLY A 260 1.52 8.45 -19.32
C GLY A 260 0.39 8.64 -18.31
N ALA A 261 -0.49 9.61 -18.58
CA ALA A 261 -1.70 9.84 -17.79
C ALA A 261 -2.85 8.86 -18.12
N GLY A 262 -2.68 7.97 -19.11
CA GLY A 262 -3.63 6.92 -19.46
C GLY A 262 -3.77 5.86 -18.37
N THR A 263 -2.77 5.72 -17.51
CA THR A 263 -2.77 4.78 -16.37
C THR A 263 -3.03 5.49 -15.04
N LEU A 264 -3.66 6.66 -15.06
CA LEU A 264 -3.96 7.45 -13.86
C LEU A 264 -5.47 7.39 -13.56
N PHE A 265 -5.81 7.26 -12.29
CA PHE A 265 -7.18 7.35 -11.81
C PHE A 265 -7.22 8.17 -10.51
N ILE A 266 -8.11 9.15 -10.44
CA ILE A 266 -8.21 10.07 -9.30
C ILE A 266 -9.65 10.16 -8.83
N VAL A 267 -9.85 9.82 -7.55
CA VAL A 267 -11.11 9.94 -6.83
C VAL A 267 -11.01 11.12 -5.87
N ARG A 268 -12.03 11.98 -5.84
CA ARG A 268 -12.19 13.08 -4.88
C ARG A 268 -13.63 13.12 -4.39
N ASN A 269 -13.83 13.17 -3.08
CA ASN A 269 -15.15 13.14 -2.43
C ASN A 269 -16.05 11.97 -2.89
N GLY A 270 -15.46 10.81 -3.19
CA GLY A 270 -16.19 9.63 -3.67
C GLY A 270 -16.59 9.65 -5.15
N CYS A 271 -16.18 10.68 -5.90
CA CYS A 271 -16.39 10.77 -7.34
C CYS A 271 -15.05 10.71 -8.10
N VAL A 272 -15.06 10.12 -9.29
CA VAL A 272 -13.93 10.15 -10.21
C VAL A 272 -13.84 11.53 -10.86
N ILE A 273 -12.68 12.18 -10.70
CA ILE A 273 -12.36 13.48 -11.31
C ILE A 273 -11.30 13.38 -12.41
N TRP A 274 -10.64 12.22 -12.52
CA TRP A 274 -9.77 11.86 -13.64
C TRP A 274 -9.76 10.35 -13.85
N GLU A 275 -9.87 9.94 -15.10
CA GLU A 275 -9.81 8.55 -15.54
C GLU A 275 -9.01 8.49 -16.83
N GLY A 276 -7.88 7.78 -16.80
CA GLY A 276 -7.04 7.55 -17.97
C GLY A 276 -7.62 6.49 -18.91
N LEU A 277 -7.21 6.54 -20.18
CA LEU A 277 -7.71 5.65 -21.23
C LEU A 277 -7.31 4.17 -21.08
N GLU A 278 -6.30 3.86 -20.26
CA GLU A 278 -5.85 2.50 -19.97
C GLU A 278 -6.27 2.05 -18.56
N CYS A 279 -7.32 2.66 -17.98
CA CYS A 279 -7.70 2.42 -16.60
C CYS A 279 -8.13 0.98 -16.29
N ASP A 280 -8.72 0.28 -17.27
CA ASP A 280 -9.17 -1.11 -17.17
C ASP A 280 -8.05 -2.14 -17.34
N ARG A 281 -6.88 -1.72 -17.84
CA ARG A 281 -5.77 -2.63 -18.11
C ARG A 281 -5.11 -3.06 -16.80
N GLN A 282 -4.88 -4.35 -16.65
CA GLN A 282 -4.14 -4.89 -15.51
C GLN A 282 -2.62 -4.71 -15.68
N TYR A 283 -1.97 -4.26 -14.61
CA TYR A 283 -0.52 -4.15 -14.51
C TYR A 283 -0.02 -4.93 -13.30
N GLN A 284 1.16 -5.54 -13.41
CA GLN A 284 1.86 -6.05 -12.25
C GLN A 284 2.22 -4.89 -11.33
N ILE A 285 1.69 -4.88 -10.11
CA ILE A 285 1.87 -3.78 -9.16
C ILE A 285 3.01 -4.03 -8.15
N TYR A 286 3.65 -5.21 -8.23
CA TYR A 286 4.81 -5.59 -7.42
C TYR A 286 4.60 -5.30 -5.93
N SER A 287 5.51 -4.58 -5.28
CA SER A 287 5.45 -4.28 -3.84
C SER A 287 4.21 -3.56 -3.37
N ALA A 288 3.42 -2.93 -4.25
CA ALA A 288 2.13 -2.38 -3.83
C ALA A 288 1.20 -3.47 -3.25
N THR A 289 1.39 -4.73 -3.67
CA THR A 289 0.72 -5.94 -3.11
C THR A 289 0.84 -6.04 -1.58
N LYS A 290 1.93 -5.53 -0.97
CA LYS A 290 2.15 -5.60 0.49
C LYS A 290 1.06 -4.85 1.27
N SER A 291 0.53 -3.76 0.71
CA SER A 291 -0.56 -2.99 1.32
C SER A 291 -1.91 -3.72 1.27
N PHE A 292 -2.11 -4.57 0.28
CA PHE A 292 -3.29 -5.45 0.17
C PHE A 292 -3.19 -6.56 1.21
N THR A 293 -1.99 -7.10 1.39
CA THR A 293 -1.64 -8.03 2.46
C THR A 293 -1.88 -7.46 3.85
N SER A 294 -1.55 -6.17 4.06
CA SER A 294 -1.79 -5.49 5.34
C SER A 294 -3.25 -5.61 5.78
N ALA A 295 -4.20 -5.55 4.84
CA ALA A 295 -5.62 -5.74 5.12
C ALA A 295 -5.91 -7.10 5.78
N MET A 296 -5.24 -8.19 5.34
CA MET A 296 -5.41 -9.51 5.95
C MET A 296 -4.89 -9.59 7.37
N LEU A 297 -3.81 -8.88 7.70
CA LEU A 297 -3.35 -8.77 9.09
C LEU A 297 -4.40 -8.05 9.94
N GLY A 298 -4.99 -6.97 9.41
CA GLY A 298 -6.11 -6.27 10.05
C GLY A 298 -7.31 -7.19 10.31
N LEU A 299 -7.72 -7.97 9.31
CA LEU A 299 -8.80 -8.96 9.45
C LEU A 299 -8.47 -10.06 10.46
N LEU A 300 -7.23 -10.55 10.47
CA LEU A 300 -6.81 -11.60 11.41
C LEU A 300 -6.82 -11.09 12.87
N ILE A 301 -6.51 -9.82 13.07
CA ILE A 301 -6.64 -9.14 14.37
C ILE A 301 -8.12 -8.97 14.75
N ASP A 302 -8.97 -8.54 13.81
CA ASP A 302 -10.42 -8.37 14.02
C ASP A 302 -11.10 -9.67 14.44
N ASP A 303 -10.71 -10.78 13.81
CA ASP A 303 -11.20 -12.12 14.12
C ASP A 303 -10.70 -12.65 15.48
N GLY A 304 -9.91 -11.87 16.22
CA GLY A 304 -9.36 -12.23 17.53
C GLY A 304 -8.31 -13.34 17.48
N LYS A 305 -7.79 -13.67 16.29
CA LYS A 305 -6.80 -14.76 16.12
C LYS A 305 -5.40 -14.35 16.55
N VAL A 306 -5.05 -13.08 16.40
CA VAL A 306 -3.71 -12.55 16.72
C VAL A 306 -3.76 -11.11 17.21
N THR A 307 -2.64 -10.63 17.74
CA THR A 307 -2.32 -9.21 17.93
C THR A 307 -1.01 -8.89 17.22
N LEU A 308 -0.66 -7.61 17.09
CA LEU A 308 0.67 -7.19 16.62
C LEU A 308 1.83 -7.68 17.53
N SER A 309 1.52 -8.11 18.76
CA SER A 309 2.49 -8.67 19.71
C SER A 309 2.50 -10.20 19.71
N THR A 310 1.64 -10.86 18.93
CA THR A 310 1.66 -12.32 18.77
C THR A 310 3.00 -12.75 18.18
N LEU A 311 3.65 -13.72 18.82
CA LEU A 311 4.90 -14.31 18.34
C LEU A 311 4.65 -15.08 17.05
N ALA A 312 5.43 -14.80 16.00
CA ALA A 312 5.29 -15.45 14.71
C ALA A 312 5.43 -16.99 14.83
N ARG A 313 6.34 -17.46 15.71
CA ARG A 313 6.54 -18.88 15.99
C ARG A 313 5.34 -19.63 16.58
N SER A 314 4.34 -18.90 17.10
CA SER A 314 3.09 -19.51 17.57
C SER A 314 2.16 -19.91 16.43
N LEU A 315 2.37 -19.33 15.24
CA LEU A 315 1.61 -19.62 14.02
C LEU A 315 2.42 -20.52 13.09
N ASP A 316 3.70 -20.23 12.91
CA ASP A 316 4.64 -21.04 12.14
C ASP A 316 5.80 -21.53 13.03
N PRO A 317 5.74 -22.77 13.55
CA PRO A 317 6.79 -23.34 14.39
C PRO A 317 8.19 -23.36 13.76
N ALA A 318 8.30 -23.33 12.42
CA ALA A 318 9.61 -23.28 11.73
C ALA A 318 10.40 -21.99 12.05
N LEU A 319 9.71 -20.94 12.51
CA LEU A 319 10.33 -19.69 12.93
C LEU A 319 10.99 -19.76 14.31
N ALA A 320 10.70 -20.79 15.12
CA ALA A 320 11.15 -20.84 16.51
C ALA A 320 12.68 -20.89 16.67
N GLU A 321 13.38 -21.62 15.81
CA GLU A 321 14.84 -21.80 15.90
C GLU A 321 15.60 -20.50 15.62
N ARG A 322 15.16 -19.75 14.61
CA ARG A 322 15.91 -18.60 14.09
C ARG A 322 15.34 -17.25 14.54
N TYR A 323 14.06 -17.22 14.89
CA TYR A 323 13.30 -16.00 15.17
C TYR A 323 12.40 -16.12 16.42
N PRO A 324 12.95 -16.53 17.58
CA PRO A 324 12.15 -16.89 18.75
C PRO A 324 11.35 -15.72 19.36
N THR A 325 11.79 -14.49 19.15
CA THR A 325 11.23 -13.26 19.74
C THR A 325 10.44 -12.40 18.76
N VAL A 326 10.35 -12.82 17.50
CA VAL A 326 9.69 -12.04 16.45
C VAL A 326 8.19 -12.09 16.64
N THR A 327 7.56 -10.91 16.56
CA THR A 327 6.12 -10.73 16.60
C THR A 327 5.61 -10.18 15.25
N LEU A 328 4.29 -10.21 15.06
CA LEU A 328 3.66 -9.76 13.81
C LEU A 328 3.89 -8.28 13.49
N ARG A 329 4.29 -7.43 14.44
CA ARG A 329 4.69 -6.03 14.16
C ARG A 329 6.02 -5.91 13.41
N HIS A 330 6.90 -6.90 13.48
CA HIS A 330 8.23 -6.85 12.83
C HIS A 330 8.17 -7.26 11.35
N ASN A 331 7.00 -7.23 10.72
CA ASN A 331 6.83 -7.60 9.31
C ASN A 331 7.55 -6.65 8.34
N ASP A 332 7.87 -5.43 8.81
CA ASP A 332 8.61 -4.39 8.10
C ASP A 332 10.14 -4.40 8.40
N ILE A 333 10.59 -5.21 9.37
CA ILE A 333 11.99 -5.25 9.84
C ILE A 333 12.63 -6.58 9.43
N ARG A 334 13.90 -6.54 9.00
CA ARG A 334 14.60 -7.75 8.55
C ARG A 334 14.54 -8.89 9.55
N LEU A 335 14.00 -10.00 9.08
CA LEU A 335 14.38 -11.36 9.45
C LEU A 335 15.13 -11.95 8.27
N ARG A 336 16.43 -12.24 8.42
CA ARG A 336 17.26 -12.70 7.30
C ARG A 336 16.98 -14.16 6.93
N PHE A 337 15.98 -14.46 6.13
CA PHE A 337 15.84 -15.79 5.50
C PHE A 337 16.85 -15.90 4.35
N ARG A 338 17.64 -16.99 4.29
CA ARG A 338 18.49 -17.21 3.11
C ARG A 338 17.59 -17.56 1.93
N ARG A 339 17.89 -16.99 0.76
CA ARG A 339 17.23 -17.22 -0.55
C ARG A 339 17.18 -18.70 -1.02
N ARG A 340 17.71 -19.65 -0.23
CA ARG A 340 17.80 -21.09 -0.52
C ARG A 340 17.22 -21.98 0.60
N GLU A 341 16.61 -21.40 1.63
CA GLU A 341 16.09 -22.13 2.80
C GLU A 341 14.57 -21.93 2.99
N LEU A 342 13.83 -21.54 1.95
CA LEU A 342 12.37 -21.63 1.90
C LEU A 342 11.92 -22.28 0.61
#